data_AF-A0A2S0NE17-F1
#
_entry.id   AF-A0A2S0NE17-F1
#
_cell.length_a   1.000
_cell.length_b   1.000
_cell.length_c   1.000
_cell.angle_alpha   90.00
_cell.angle_beta   90.00
_cell.angle_gamma   90.00
#
_symmetry.space_group_name_H-M   'P 1'
#
loop_
_entity.id
_entity.type
_entity.pdbx_description
1 polymer ?
#
loop_
_entity_poly.entity_id
_entity_poly.type
_entity_poly.pdbx_seq_one_letter_code
_entity_poly.pdbx_strand_id
1 'polypeptide(L)'
;MIAHLHAHRVQFEALVAMAHQDTGLVRIDEDWTEPGDLSSVGVRGERLADYRRRFKELGIPRGITVHADNKQVDFLAYARGWGPRGFSRSYVWSASGEFPDGEIVPDLDVIQASGRRRVWAFRHVDGPWWLHLRND
;
A
#
# COMPACT_ATOMS: atom_id res chain seq x y z
N MET A 1 -11.48 0.42 7.33
CA MET A 1 -10.65 0.14 6.13
C MET A 1 -11.52 -0.26 4.94
N ILE A 2 -12.23 -1.39 4.95
CA ILE A 2 -13.04 -1.84 3.79
C ILE A 2 -14.04 -0.76 3.32
N ALA A 3 -14.88 -0.23 4.22
CA ALA A 3 -15.84 0.81 3.86
C ALA A 3 -15.18 2.08 3.27
N HIS A 4 -13.98 2.43 3.75
CA HIS A 4 -13.21 3.56 3.23
C HIS A 4 -12.68 3.27 1.81
N LEU A 5 -12.15 2.07 1.58
CA LEU A 5 -11.73 1.64 0.25
C LEU A 5 -12.91 1.67 -0.74
N HIS A 6 -14.09 1.21 -0.34
CA HIS A 6 -15.28 1.25 -1.18
C HIS A 6 -15.75 2.68 -1.46
N ALA A 7 -15.79 3.55 -0.44
CA ALA A 7 -16.19 4.94 -0.59
C ALA A 7 -15.25 5.75 -1.51
N HIS A 8 -13.99 5.34 -1.62
CA HIS A 8 -12.95 6.03 -2.40
C HIS A 8 -12.37 5.19 -3.53
N ARG A 9 -13.13 4.19 -4.02
CA ARG A 9 -12.64 3.18 -4.96
C ARG A 9 -12.03 3.78 -6.22
N VAL A 10 -12.72 4.75 -6.82
CA VAL A 10 -12.28 5.42 -8.05
C VAL A 10 -10.95 6.14 -7.86
N GLN A 11 -10.74 6.78 -6.71
CA GLN A 11 -9.52 7.50 -6.40
C GLN A 11 -8.34 6.54 -6.16
N PHE A 12 -8.59 5.42 -5.50
CA PHE A 12 -7.59 4.36 -5.33
C PHE A 12 -7.20 3.73 -6.67
N GLU A 13 -8.17 3.43 -7.54
CA GLU A 13 -7.92 2.90 -8.89
C GLU A 13 -7.14 3.91 -9.76
N ALA A 14 -7.43 5.20 -9.63
CA ALA A 14 -6.64 6.24 -10.30
C ALA A 14 -5.18 6.23 -9.85
N LEU A 15 -4.90 6.05 -8.55
CA LEU A 15 -3.54 5.93 -8.04
C LEU A 15 -2.83 4.67 -8.54
N VAL A 16 -3.52 3.53 -8.65
CA VAL A 16 -2.95 2.31 -9.27
C VAL A 16 -2.59 2.57 -10.73
N ALA A 17 -3.51 3.19 -11.49
CA ALA A 17 -3.24 3.52 -12.89
C ALA A 17 -2.06 4.47 -13.04
N MET A 18 -1.93 5.45 -12.14
CA MET A 18 -0.77 6.35 -12.10
C MET A 18 0.52 5.57 -11.83
N ALA A 19 0.51 4.70 -10.82
CA ALA A 19 1.68 3.91 -10.43
C ALA A 19 2.16 3.01 -11.58
N HIS A 20 1.24 2.39 -12.31
CA HIS A 20 1.58 1.56 -13.45
C HIS A 20 2.17 2.34 -14.64
N GLN A 21 1.79 3.61 -14.82
CA GLN A 21 2.37 4.49 -15.85
C GLN A 21 3.79 4.93 -15.48
N ASP A 22 4.05 5.10 -14.19
CA ASP A 22 5.30 5.63 -13.66
C ASP A 22 6.32 4.49 -13.45
N THR A 23 6.77 3.89 -14.55
CA THR A 23 7.66 2.72 -14.54
C THR A 23 8.98 3.01 -13.82
N GLY A 24 9.37 2.13 -12.89
CA GLY A 24 10.60 2.31 -12.08
C GLY A 24 10.36 3.05 -10.78
N LEU A 25 9.15 3.56 -10.53
CA LEU A 25 8.75 4.01 -9.21
C LEU A 25 8.74 2.81 -8.24
N VAL A 26 9.34 2.98 -7.07
CA VAL A 26 9.32 1.97 -6.00
C VAL A 26 8.47 2.44 -4.84
N ARG A 27 8.64 3.69 -4.40
CA ARG A 27 7.85 4.23 -3.27
C ARG A 27 7.69 5.74 -3.33
N ILE A 28 6.51 6.21 -2.92
CA ILE A 28 6.25 7.61 -2.61
C ILE A 28 5.58 7.68 -1.25
N ASP A 29 6.12 8.51 -0.38
CA ASP A 29 5.60 8.88 0.94
C ASP A 29 5.40 10.42 0.97
N GLU A 30 4.87 10.95 2.06
CA GLU A 30 4.61 12.40 2.22
C GLU A 30 5.87 13.25 2.13
N ASP A 31 6.99 12.73 2.62
CA ASP A 31 8.27 13.41 2.77
C ASP A 31 9.44 12.69 2.08
N TRP A 32 9.22 11.44 1.64
CA TRP A 32 10.27 10.56 1.13
C TRP A 32 9.87 9.81 -0.14
N THR A 33 10.83 9.42 -0.97
CA THR A 33 10.61 8.67 -2.22
C THR A 33 11.73 7.68 -2.48
N GLU A 34 11.42 6.60 -3.21
CA GLU A 34 12.37 5.64 -3.78
C GLU A 34 12.05 5.44 -5.28
N PRO A 35 13.00 5.69 -6.19
CA PRO A 35 14.32 6.26 -5.93
C PRO A 35 14.26 7.68 -5.34
N GLY A 36 15.34 8.08 -4.66
CA GLY A 36 15.44 9.44 -4.10
C GLY A 36 15.42 10.55 -5.16
N ASP A 37 15.89 10.25 -6.38
CA ASP A 37 15.70 11.08 -7.57
C ASP A 37 14.68 10.45 -8.52
N LEU A 38 13.43 10.90 -8.42
CA LEU A 38 12.32 10.44 -9.25
C LEU A 38 12.44 10.87 -10.73
N SER A 39 13.26 11.87 -11.05
CA SER A 39 13.44 12.30 -12.43
C SER A 39 14.15 11.22 -13.28
N SER A 40 14.98 10.39 -12.63
CA SER A 40 15.64 9.23 -13.24
C SER A 40 14.67 8.17 -13.77
N VAL A 41 13.43 8.14 -13.24
CA VAL A 41 12.35 7.24 -13.65
C VAL A 41 11.20 7.99 -14.34
N GLY A 42 11.46 9.22 -14.81
CA GLY A 42 10.49 10.01 -15.57
C GLY A 42 9.40 10.69 -14.73
N VAL A 43 9.42 10.54 -13.40
CA VAL A 43 8.44 11.17 -12.50
C VAL A 43 8.93 12.57 -12.10
N ARG A 44 8.23 13.60 -12.58
CA ARG A 44 8.56 15.02 -12.35
C ARG A 44 7.86 15.60 -11.12
N GLY A 45 8.29 16.78 -10.68
CA GLY A 45 7.78 17.44 -9.48
C GLY A 45 6.25 17.62 -9.44
N GLU A 46 5.61 17.92 -10.57
CA GLU A 46 4.15 18.03 -10.65
C GLU A 46 3.44 16.69 -10.38
N ARG A 47 4.00 15.59 -10.90
CA ARG A 47 3.47 14.23 -10.68
C ARG A 47 3.62 13.82 -9.23
N LEU A 48 4.78 14.09 -8.62
CA LEU A 48 5.00 13.86 -7.19
C LEU A 48 4.05 14.68 -6.31
N ALA A 49 3.81 15.95 -6.66
CA ALA A 49 2.85 16.80 -5.96
C ALA A 49 1.41 16.26 -6.05
N ASP A 50 1.01 15.74 -7.22
CA ASP A 50 -0.30 15.11 -7.41
C ASP A 50 -0.47 13.85 -6.53
N TYR A 51 0.53 12.97 -6.50
CA TYR A 51 0.52 11.82 -5.58
C TYR A 51 0.30 12.24 -4.13
N ARG A 52 1.14 13.16 -3.63
CA ARG A 52 1.09 13.60 -2.23
C ARG A 52 -0.23 14.28 -1.88
N ARG A 53 -0.79 15.07 -2.81
CA ARG A 53 -2.13 15.67 -2.63
C ARG A 53 -3.20 14.58 -2.47
N ARG A 54 -3.23 13.59 -3.39
CA ARG A 54 -4.20 12.49 -3.36
C ARG A 54 -4.05 11.63 -2.10
N PHE A 55 -2.82 11.40 -1.65
CA PHE A 55 -2.57 10.67 -0.41
C PHE A 55 -3.18 11.38 0.81
N LYS A 56 -3.04 12.70 0.87
CA LYS A 56 -3.65 13.52 1.92
C LYS A 56 -5.18 13.49 1.86
N GLU A 57 -5.76 13.61 0.67
CA GLU A 57 -7.22 13.54 0.45
C GLU A 57 -7.81 12.18 0.85
N LEU A 58 -7.06 11.10 0.61
CA LEU A 58 -7.46 9.72 0.93
C LEU A 58 -7.04 9.26 2.33
N GLY A 59 -6.41 10.11 3.14
CA GLY A 59 -5.98 9.74 4.50
C GLY A 59 -4.94 8.61 4.52
N ILE A 60 -4.10 8.50 3.48
CA ILE A 60 -3.00 7.52 3.38
C ILE A 60 -1.65 8.25 3.25
N PRO A 61 -1.27 9.12 4.21
CA PRO A 61 -0.10 9.99 4.07
C PRO A 61 1.21 9.23 3.84
N ARG A 62 1.27 7.98 4.31
CA ARG A 62 2.43 7.10 4.10
C ARG A 62 2.57 6.54 2.67
N GLY A 63 1.63 6.92 1.81
CA GLY A 63 1.66 6.78 0.36
C GLY A 63 1.64 5.34 -0.12
N ILE A 64 2.43 5.07 -1.17
CA ILE A 64 2.41 3.80 -1.90
C ILE A 64 3.78 3.16 -2.02
N THR A 65 3.79 1.83 -2.10
CA THR A 65 4.92 1.03 -2.59
C THR A 65 4.48 0.26 -3.82
N VAL A 66 5.26 0.32 -4.89
CA VAL A 66 5.08 -0.48 -6.11
C VAL A 66 6.11 -1.59 -6.10
N HIS A 67 5.66 -2.84 -6.27
CA HIS A 67 6.55 -3.99 -6.28
C HIS A 67 7.27 -4.12 -7.62
N ALA A 68 8.42 -4.82 -7.62
CA ALA A 68 9.34 -4.87 -8.76
C ALA A 68 8.71 -5.40 -10.06
N ASP A 69 7.68 -6.24 -9.97
CA ASP A 69 6.95 -6.77 -11.13
C ASP A 69 5.82 -5.86 -11.62
N ASN A 70 5.58 -4.73 -10.94
CA ASN A 70 4.49 -3.79 -11.19
C ASN A 70 3.10 -4.46 -11.20
N LYS A 71 2.94 -5.58 -10.49
CA LYS A 71 1.66 -6.29 -10.34
C LYS A 71 1.01 -6.05 -9.00
N GLN A 72 1.71 -5.39 -8.08
CA GLN A 72 1.23 -5.10 -6.75
C GLN A 72 1.52 -3.66 -6.35
N VAL A 73 0.52 -3.01 -5.76
CA VAL A 73 0.62 -1.68 -5.17
C VAL A 73 0.09 -1.72 -3.75
N ASP A 74 0.96 -1.50 -2.78
CA ASP A 74 0.60 -1.32 -1.38
C ASP A 74 0.30 0.15 -1.10
N PHE A 75 -0.79 0.42 -0.38
CA PHE A 75 -1.16 1.72 0.14
C PHE A 75 -1.05 1.66 1.66
N LEU A 76 -0.02 2.28 2.22
CA LEU A 76 0.23 2.22 3.66
C LEU A 76 -0.77 3.13 4.40
N ALA A 77 -1.86 2.53 4.88
CA ALA A 77 -2.95 3.25 5.51
C ALA A 77 -2.67 3.56 6.99
N TYR A 78 -1.94 2.69 7.66
CA TYR A 78 -1.61 2.84 9.07
C TYR A 78 -0.30 2.14 9.39
N ALA A 79 0.53 2.79 10.21
CA ALA A 79 1.68 2.16 10.84
C ALA A 79 1.82 2.68 12.26
N ARG A 80 2.18 1.80 13.21
CA ARG A 80 2.45 2.17 14.60
C ARG A 80 3.56 1.31 15.17
N GLY A 81 4.39 1.94 16.01
CA GLY A 81 5.50 1.31 16.72
C GLY A 81 6.85 1.78 16.18
N TRP A 82 7.88 1.70 17.03
CA TRP A 82 9.28 1.97 16.69
C TRP A 82 10.08 0.68 16.93
N GLY A 83 10.91 0.28 15.96
CA GLY A 83 11.76 -0.92 16.07
C GLY A 83 11.02 -2.26 15.92
N PRO A 84 11.46 -3.36 16.57
CA PRO A 84 11.02 -4.74 16.30
C PRO A 84 9.65 -5.11 16.89
N ARG A 85 8.78 -4.10 17.09
CA ARG A 85 7.41 -4.24 17.60
C ARG A 85 6.44 -3.35 16.81
N GLY A 86 6.81 -3.02 15.58
CA GLY A 86 5.97 -2.27 14.66
C GLY A 86 4.84 -3.15 14.12
N PHE A 87 3.71 -2.53 13.82
CA PHE A 87 2.74 -3.11 12.92
C PHE A 87 2.23 -2.10 11.91
N SER A 88 1.78 -2.59 10.77
CA SER A 88 1.12 -1.78 9.77
C SER A 88 -0.12 -2.47 9.22
N ARG A 89 -1.04 -1.64 8.72
CA ARG A 89 -2.17 -2.05 7.91
C ARG A 89 -2.14 -1.30 6.58
N SER A 90 -2.35 -2.03 5.50
CA SER A 90 -2.34 -1.50 4.15
C SER A 90 -3.56 -1.95 3.36
N TYR A 91 -3.94 -1.15 2.36
CA TYR A 91 -4.70 -1.66 1.22
C TYR A 91 -3.71 -2.21 0.20
N VAL A 92 -4.04 -3.30 -0.48
CA VAL A 92 -3.17 -3.87 -1.52
C VAL A 92 -4.00 -4.09 -2.77
N TRP A 93 -3.55 -3.52 -3.88
CA TRP A 93 -3.99 -3.92 -5.20
C TRP A 93 -3.04 -5.00 -5.71
N SER A 94 -3.57 -6.14 -6.16
CA SER A 94 -2.78 -7.25 -6.70
C SER A 94 -3.46 -7.82 -7.94
N ALA A 95 -2.75 -7.83 -9.07
CA ALA A 95 -3.23 -8.40 -10.31
C ALA A 95 -3.40 -9.92 -10.26
N SER A 96 -2.48 -10.61 -9.56
CA SER A 96 -2.48 -12.07 -9.43
C SER A 96 -3.32 -12.56 -8.26
N GLY A 97 -3.45 -11.75 -7.20
CA GLY A 97 -3.99 -12.21 -5.92
C GLY A 97 -3.08 -13.21 -5.20
N GLU A 98 -1.83 -13.36 -5.64
CA GLU A 98 -0.84 -14.26 -5.06
C GLU A 98 0.08 -13.50 -4.12
N PHE A 99 0.29 -14.04 -2.92
CA PHE A 99 1.19 -13.49 -1.91
C PHE A 99 2.11 -14.58 -1.39
N PRO A 100 3.26 -14.83 -2.07
CA PRO A 100 4.26 -15.76 -1.58
C PRO A 100 4.65 -15.38 -0.14
N ASP A 101 4.68 -16.35 0.75
CA ASP A 101 4.98 -16.20 2.18
C ASP A 101 3.90 -15.49 3.04
N GLY A 102 2.79 -15.04 2.43
CA GLY A 102 1.66 -14.43 3.11
C GLY A 102 0.57 -15.43 3.52
N GLU A 103 0.06 -15.29 4.74
CA GLU A 103 -1.10 -16.07 5.21
C GLU A 103 -2.41 -15.41 4.73
N ILE A 104 -3.21 -16.11 3.93
CA ILE A 104 -4.55 -15.63 3.57
C ILE A 104 -5.53 -16.01 4.69
N VAL A 105 -6.18 -15.02 5.29
CA VAL A 105 -7.07 -15.19 6.43
C VAL A 105 -8.43 -14.52 6.18
N PRO A 106 -9.52 -15.05 6.77
CA PRO A 106 -10.84 -14.43 6.65
C PRO A 106 -10.95 -13.15 7.48
N ASP A 107 -10.13 -13.01 8.53
CA ASP A 107 -10.16 -11.85 9.42
C ASP A 107 -8.76 -11.50 9.98
N LEU A 108 -8.30 -10.29 9.67
CA LEU A 108 -7.02 -9.77 10.16
C LEU A 108 -7.10 -9.33 11.63
N ASP A 109 -8.29 -9.00 12.14
CA ASP A 109 -8.45 -8.55 13.52
C ASP A 109 -8.18 -9.70 14.50
N VAL A 110 -8.56 -10.93 14.14
CA VAL A 110 -8.25 -12.16 14.89
C VAL A 110 -6.74 -12.39 14.96
N ILE A 111 -6.03 -12.25 13.83
CA ILE A 111 -4.57 -12.43 13.77
C ILE A 111 -3.85 -11.36 14.60
N GLN A 112 -4.32 -10.11 14.55
CA GLN A 112 -3.72 -9.05 15.36
C GLN A 112 -3.96 -9.29 16.86
N ALA A 113 -5.17 -9.67 17.25
CA ALA A 113 -5.54 -9.91 18.64
C ALA A 113 -4.78 -11.10 19.26
N SER A 114 -4.32 -12.06 18.46
CA SER A 114 -3.55 -13.20 18.95
C SER A 114 -2.13 -12.83 19.42
N GLY A 115 -1.65 -11.61 19.16
CA GLY A 115 -0.32 -11.16 19.55
C GLY A 115 0.82 -11.88 18.82
N ARG A 116 0.55 -12.52 17.67
CA ARG A 116 1.56 -13.18 16.86
C ARG A 116 2.59 -12.14 16.39
N ARG A 117 3.87 -12.48 16.55
CA ARG A 117 5.00 -11.73 15.99
C ARG A 117 5.31 -12.24 14.58
N ARG A 118 5.94 -11.40 13.75
CA ARG A 118 6.30 -11.75 12.36
C ARG A 118 5.08 -12.20 11.57
N VAL A 119 4.05 -11.36 11.57
CA VAL A 119 2.82 -11.60 10.82
C VAL A 119 2.97 -10.98 9.45
N TRP A 120 2.62 -11.75 8.43
CA TRP A 120 2.37 -11.27 7.08
C TRP A 120 1.06 -11.92 6.64
N ALA A 121 -0.06 -11.20 6.79
CA ALA A 121 -1.39 -11.76 6.59
C ALA A 121 -2.25 -10.89 5.68
N PHE A 122 -3.03 -11.53 4.81
CA PHE A 122 -3.88 -10.89 3.83
C PHE A 122 -5.33 -11.30 4.00
N ARG A 123 -6.24 -10.36 3.77
CA ARG A 123 -7.67 -10.62 3.69
C ARG A 123 -8.20 -10.09 2.37
N HIS A 124 -8.85 -10.94 1.59
CA HIS A 124 -9.51 -10.52 0.36
C HIS A 124 -10.66 -9.56 0.67
N VAL A 125 -10.82 -8.52 -0.14
CA VAL A 125 -11.96 -7.60 -0.07
C VAL A 125 -12.91 -7.88 -1.23
N ASP A 126 -12.48 -7.56 -2.44
CA ASP A 126 -13.18 -7.83 -3.70
C ASP A 126 -12.22 -7.59 -4.87
N GLY A 127 -12.49 -8.20 -6.02
CA GLY A 127 -11.69 -8.01 -7.24
C GLY A 127 -10.18 -8.12 -6.94
N PRO A 128 -9.36 -7.16 -7.40
CA PRO A 128 -7.90 -7.14 -7.15
C PRO A 128 -7.51 -6.59 -5.77
N TRP A 129 -8.46 -6.31 -4.88
CA TRP A 129 -8.21 -5.60 -3.62
C TRP A 129 -8.18 -6.50 -2.39
N TRP A 130 -7.19 -6.22 -1.56
CA TRP A 130 -6.88 -6.94 -0.33
C TRP A 130 -6.57 -5.95 0.79
N LEU A 131 -6.72 -6.42 2.02
CA LEU A 131 -6.10 -5.80 3.18
C LEU A 131 -4.87 -6.60 3.57
N HIS A 132 -3.85 -5.91 4.06
CA HIS A 132 -2.62 -6.53 4.54
C HIS A 132 -2.34 -6.07 5.98
N LEU A 133 -2.02 -7.02 6.86
CA LEU A 133 -1.48 -6.80 8.20
C LEU A 133 -0.03 -7.30 8.23
N ARG A 134 0.87 -6.42 8.66
CA ARG A 134 2.26 -6.78 8.94
C ARG A 134 2.60 -6.50 10.40
N ASN A 135 3.19 -7.46 11.10
CA ASN A 135 3.79 -7.27 12.43
C ASN A 135 5.27 -7.68 12.37
N ASP A 136 6.19 -6.82 12.82
CA ASP A 136 7.63 -7.11 12.88
C ASP A 136 8.09 -7.80 14.19
#